data_AF-A0A9E5JX48-F1
#
_entry.id   AF-A0A9E5JX48-F1
#
_cell.length_a   1.000
_cell.length_b   1.000
_cell.length_c   1.000
_cell.angle_alpha   90.00
_cell.angle_beta   90.00
_cell.angle_gamma   90.00
#
_symmetry.space_group_name_H-M   'P 1'
#
loop_
_entity.id
_entity.type
_entity.pdbx_description
1 polymer ?
#
loop_
_entity_poly.entity_id
_entity_poly.type
_entity_poly.pdbx_seq_one_letter_code
_entity_poly.pdbx_strand_id
1 'polypeptide(L)'
;GGAGGAGGATGGSDGATQIININLASATELEQLPGVGPATAKAIVAYREKNGAFLRVEDLLKVRGIGPAKLSEIVPRARVN
;
A
#
# COMPACT_ATOMS: atom_id res chain seq x y z
N GLY A 1 -26.03 -12.28 -15.68
CA GLY A 1 -24.58 -12.43 -15.51
C GLY A 1 -24.19 -11.69 -14.25
N GLY A 2 -23.75 -12.43 -13.23
CA GLY A 2 -23.41 -11.87 -11.92
C GLY A 2 -21.94 -11.44 -11.85
N ALA A 3 -21.72 -10.36 -11.10
CA ALA A 3 -20.56 -10.07 -10.25
C ALA A 3 -20.94 -8.78 -9.48
N GLY A 4 -21.17 -8.75 -8.17
CA GLY A 4 -20.65 -9.60 -7.11
C GLY A 4 -19.48 -8.90 -6.41
N GLY A 5 -19.79 -7.84 -5.64
CA GLY A 5 -19.06 -7.41 -4.44
C GLY A 5 -17.67 -6.78 -4.61
N ALA A 6 -17.57 -5.50 -4.26
CA ALA A 6 -16.38 -4.99 -3.59
C ALA A 6 -16.85 -4.07 -2.46
N GLY A 7 -16.84 -4.62 -1.24
CA GLY A 7 -17.22 -3.92 -0.03
C GLY A 7 -16.35 -2.68 0.15
N GLY A 8 -17.01 -1.52 0.22
CA GLY A 8 -16.39 -0.34 0.80
C GLY A 8 -16.12 -0.63 2.26
N ALA A 9 -14.86 -0.97 2.57
CA ALA A 9 -14.39 -1.03 3.94
C ALA A 9 -14.44 0.40 4.49
N THR A 10 -15.44 0.61 5.33
CA THR A 10 -15.65 1.76 6.20
C THR A 10 -14.32 2.19 6.83
N GLY A 11 -13.86 3.40 6.49
CA GLY A 11 -12.76 4.06 7.18
C GLY A 11 -13.18 4.40 8.61
N GLY A 12 -13.00 3.42 9.50
CA GLY A 12 -13.13 3.58 10.94
C GLY A 12 -11.94 4.34 11.46
N SER A 13 -12.19 5.59 11.83
CA SER A 13 -11.40 6.37 12.76
C SER A 13 -11.24 5.59 14.06
N ASP A 14 -10.02 5.23 14.44
CA ASP A 14 -9.59 5.05 15.83
C ASP A 14 -8.06 5.00 15.85
N GLY A 15 -7.44 5.69 16.81
CA GLY A 15 -6.00 5.97 16.92
C GLY A 15 -5.09 4.76 17.19
N ALA A 16 -5.36 3.61 16.57
CA ALA A 16 -4.42 2.51 16.45
C ALA A 16 -3.60 2.72 15.17
N THR A 17 -2.27 2.68 15.27
CA THR A 17 -1.38 2.64 14.10
C THR A 17 -1.71 1.40 13.26
N GLN A 18 -2.60 1.55 12.27
CA GLN A 18 -3.02 0.47 11.40
C GLN A 18 -1.83 0.04 10.53
N ILE A 19 -1.46 -1.24 10.63
CA ILE A 19 -0.42 -1.83 9.78
C ILE A 19 -1.05 -2.17 8.42
N ILE A 20 -0.65 -1.42 7.40
CA ILE A 20 -1.18 -1.53 6.04
C ILE A 20 -0.51 -2.68 5.30
N ASN A 21 -1.31 -3.59 4.73
CA ASN A 21 -0.79 -4.66 3.90
C ASN A 21 -0.58 -4.16 2.45
N ILE A 22 0.66 -4.04 1.98
CA ILE A 22 0.95 -3.43 0.67
C ILE A 22 0.46 -4.25 -0.53
N ASN A 23 0.23 -5.54 -0.35
CA ASN A 23 -0.28 -6.42 -1.39
C ASN A 23 -1.80 -6.35 -1.53
N LEU A 24 -2.51 -5.99 -0.45
CA LEU A 24 -3.98 -6.00 -0.39
C LEU A 24 -4.59 -4.60 -0.34
N ALA A 25 -3.84 -3.62 0.17
CA ALA A 25 -4.31 -2.25 0.34
C ALA A 25 -4.68 -1.60 -1.00
N SER A 26 -5.78 -0.87 -0.99
CA SER A 26 -6.17 0.03 -2.06
C SER A 26 -5.19 1.21 -2.19
N ALA A 27 -5.26 1.94 -3.31
CA ALA A 27 -4.45 3.14 -3.48
C ALA A 27 -4.69 4.17 -2.36
N THR A 28 -5.95 4.37 -1.96
CA THR A 28 -6.31 5.32 -0.90
C THR A 28 -5.77 4.90 0.47
N GLU A 29 -5.76 3.60 0.78
CA GLU A 29 -5.14 3.10 2.02
C GLU A 29 -3.62 3.28 1.99
N LEU A 30 -2.97 3.02 0.85
CA LEU A 30 -1.54 3.25 0.69
C LEU A 30 -1.16 4.72 0.85
N GLU A 31 -2.03 5.66 0.50
CA GLU A 31 -1.83 7.11 0.73
C GLU A 31 -1.79 7.49 2.22
N GLN A 32 -2.25 6.63 3.13
CA GLN A 32 -2.09 6.85 4.57
C GLN A 32 -0.65 6.58 5.06
N LEU A 33 0.19 5.96 4.22
CA LEU A 33 1.59 5.74 4.55
C LEU A 33 2.39 7.05 4.45
N PRO A 34 3.32 7.30 5.39
CA PRO A 34 4.13 8.51 5.39
C PRO A 34 4.97 8.59 4.10
N GLY A 35 4.93 9.78 3.46
CA GLY A 35 5.66 10.03 2.20
C GLY A 35 5.07 9.36 0.95
N VAL A 36 3.93 8.66 1.06
CA VAL A 36 3.21 8.05 -0.07
C VAL A 36 2.06 8.97 -0.49
N GLY A 37 2.22 9.61 -1.65
CA GLY A 37 1.14 10.39 -2.28
C GLY A 37 0.36 9.59 -3.33
N PRO A 38 -0.69 10.16 -3.93
CA PRO A 38 -1.55 9.47 -4.90
C PRO A 38 -0.80 8.87 -6.09
N ALA A 39 0.23 9.56 -6.59
CA ALA A 39 1.07 9.06 -7.68
C ALA A 39 1.91 7.83 -7.26
N THR A 40 2.41 7.83 -6.02
CA THR A 40 3.21 6.72 -5.48
C THR A 40 2.30 5.52 -5.17
N ALA A 41 1.16 5.75 -4.54
CA ALA A 41 0.17 4.71 -4.28
C ALA A 41 -0.26 3.98 -5.57
N LYS A 42 -0.61 4.73 -6.61
CA LYS A 42 -0.90 4.16 -7.94
C LYS A 42 0.26 3.36 -8.51
N ALA A 43 1.51 3.82 -8.33
CA ALA A 43 2.69 3.11 -8.78
C ALA A 43 2.90 1.78 -8.02
N ILE A 44 2.60 1.73 -6.71
CA ILE A 44 2.65 0.49 -5.92
C ILE A 44 1.64 -0.53 -6.46
N VAL A 45 0.39 -0.10 -6.68
CA VAL A 45 -0.68 -0.95 -7.23
C VAL A 45 -0.30 -1.47 -8.62
N ALA A 46 0.12 -0.58 -9.52
CA ALA A 46 0.55 -0.96 -10.86
C ALA A 46 1.77 -1.89 -10.85
N TYR A 47 2.70 -1.69 -9.91
CA TYR A 47 3.85 -2.56 -9.76
C TYR A 47 3.44 -3.99 -9.38
N ARG A 48 2.56 -4.16 -8.39
CA ARG A 48 2.12 -5.51 -7.97
C ARG A 48 1.26 -6.21 -9.02
N GLU A 49 0.47 -5.47 -9.79
CA GLU A 49 -0.31 -6.02 -10.90
C GLU A 49 0.59 -6.51 -12.04
N LYS A 50 1.70 -5.81 -12.30
CA LYS A 50 2.63 -6.16 -13.39
C LYS A 50 3.68 -7.20 -13.00
N ASN A 51 4.22 -7.11 -11.79
CA ASN A 51 5.37 -7.91 -11.36
C ASN A 51 4.99 -9.01 -10.36
N GLY A 52 3.74 -9.01 -9.88
CA GLY A 52 3.30 -9.87 -8.79
C GLY A 52 3.45 -9.22 -7.41
N ALA A 53 2.98 -9.93 -6.38
CA ALA A 53 2.99 -9.46 -5.00
C ALA A 53 4.42 -9.14 -4.50
N PHE A 54 4.53 -8.14 -3.63
CA PHE A 54 5.75 -7.84 -2.89
C PHE A 54 6.04 -8.96 -1.89
N LEU A 55 7.28 -9.44 -1.87
CA LEU A 55 7.71 -10.50 -0.95
C LEU A 55 8.16 -9.94 0.40
N ARG A 56 8.53 -8.66 0.42
CA ARG A 56 9.00 -7.92 1.60
C ARG A 56 8.73 -6.44 1.42
N VAL A 57 8.67 -5.70 2.53
CA VAL A 57 8.37 -4.26 2.49
C VAL A 57 9.47 -3.49 1.75
N GLU A 58 10.73 -3.93 1.82
CA GLU A 58 11.85 -3.31 1.10
C GLU A 58 11.71 -3.35 -0.43
N ASP A 59 10.92 -4.29 -0.97
CA ASP A 59 10.66 -4.35 -2.41
C ASP A 59 9.90 -3.12 -2.91
N LEU A 60 9.30 -2.31 -2.03
CA LEU A 60 8.75 -1.00 -2.36
C LEU A 60 9.79 -0.05 -2.98
N LEU A 61 11.10 -0.23 -2.72
CA LEU A 61 12.16 0.54 -3.39
C LEU A 61 12.22 0.33 -4.91
N LYS A 62 11.61 -0.75 -5.42
CA LYS A 62 11.48 -1.00 -6.86
C LYS A 62 10.39 -0.13 -7.49
N VAL A 63 9.55 0.52 -6.68
CA VAL A 63 8.47 1.40 -7.13
C VAL A 63 9.00 2.82 -7.31
N ARG A 64 8.74 3.40 -8.47
CA ARG A 64 9.11 4.79 -8.75
C ARG A 64 8.46 5.75 -7.76
N GLY A 65 9.28 6.55 -7.08
CA GLY A 65 8.81 7.55 -6.10
C GLY A 65 8.96 7.12 -4.63
N ILE A 66 9.36 5.87 -4.37
CA ILE A 66 9.76 5.40 -3.05
C ILE A 66 11.28 5.32 -3.01
N GLY A 67 11.88 6.16 -2.16
CA GLY A 67 13.30 6.11 -1.86
C GLY A 67 13.57 5.56 -0.46
N PRO A 68 14.85 5.36 -0.08
CA PRO A 68 15.24 4.83 1.22
C PRO A 68 14.64 5.61 2.39
N ALA A 69 14.63 6.95 2.31
CA ALA A 69 14.06 7.81 3.34
C ALA A 69 12.58 7.52 3.61
N LYS A 70 11.78 7.40 2.54
CA LYS A 70 10.35 7.08 2.67
C LYS A 70 10.15 5.64 3.15
N LEU A 71 10.94 4.70 2.63
CA LEU A 71 10.85 3.31 3.03
C LEU A 71 11.02 3.16 4.55
N SER A 72 12.01 3.83 5.15
CA SER A 72 12.23 3.78 6.60
C SER A 72 11.02 4.23 7.42
N GLU A 73 10.23 5.18 6.92
CA GLU A 73 9.00 5.63 7.58
C GLU A 73 7.81 4.69 7.31
N ILE A 74 7.81 4.01 6.16
CA ILE A 74 6.77 3.06 5.73
C ILE A 74 6.91 1.73 6.46
N VAL A 75 8.13 1.20 6.60
CA VAL A 75 8.43 -0.11 7.24
C VAL A 75 7.70 -0.34 8.57
N PRO A 76 7.68 0.59 9.54
CA PRO A 76 6.95 0.36 10.80
C PRO A 76 5.43 0.36 10.66
N ARG A 77 4.88 0.79 9.52
CA ARG A 77 3.44 0.90 9.24
C ARG A 77 2.97 -0.02 8.11
N ALA A 78 3.87 -0.81 7.52
CA ALA A 78 3.57 -1.64 6.37
C ALA A 78 3.95 -3.09 6.63
N ARG A 79 3.19 -4.01 6.04
CA ARG A 79 3.50 -5.44 6.03
C ARG A 79 3.24 -6.07 4.69
N VAL A 80 3.83 -7.24 4.49
CA VAL A 80 3.51 -8.20 3.42
C VAL A 80 2.82 -9.42 4.02
N ASN A 81 2.23 -10.26 3.17
CA ASN A 81 1.51 -11.48 3.58
C ASN A 81 2.40 -12.72 3.44
#